data_AF-A0A497KV75-F1
#
_entry.id   AF-A0A497KV75-F1
#
_cell.length_a   1.000
_cell.length_b   1.000
_cell.length_c   1.000
_cell.angle_alpha   90.00
_cell.angle_beta   90.00
_cell.angle_gamma   90.00
#
_symmetry.space_group_name_H-M   'P 1'
#
loop_
_entity.id
_entity.type
_entity.pdbx_description
1 polymer ?
#
loop_
_entity_poly.entity_id
_entity_poly.type
_entity_poly.pdbx_seq_one_letter_code
_entity_poly.pdbx_strand_id
1 'polypeptide(L)' 'MEEAEAKQVIPPPEEAVRRGIQSAPRTILGLFGGGIVGGLIAGPPGAFILGIIGGLVGLNADLEEEREKAG' A
#
# COMPACT_ATOMS: atom_id res chain seq x y z
N MET A 1 -30.93 -20.20 -13.48
CA MET A 1 -29.80 -19.64 -12.73
C MET A 1 -28.58 -19.95 -13.57
N GLU A 2 -28.30 -19.06 -14.52
CA GLU A 2 -27.24 -19.26 -15.52
C GLU A 2 -25.95 -18.76 -14.87
N GLU A 3 -25.07 -19.70 -14.56
CA GLU A 3 -23.72 -19.44 -14.07
C GLU A 3 -22.96 -18.71 -15.19
N ALA A 4 -23.00 -17.39 -15.15
CA ALA A 4 -22.07 -16.56 -15.92
C ALA A 4 -20.69 -16.74 -15.28
N GLU A 5 -19.98 -17.77 -15.74
CA GLU A 5 -18.55 -17.95 -15.55
C GLU A 5 -17.87 -16.70 -16.08
N ALA A 6 -17.67 -15.71 -15.19
CA ALA A 6 -16.95 -14.51 -15.50
C ALA A 6 -15.53 -14.94 -15.84
N LYS A 7 -15.24 -15.07 -17.14
CA LYS A 7 -13.89 -15.23 -17.68
C LYS A 7 -12.99 -14.28 -16.91
N GLN A 8 -12.19 -14.83 -16.01
CA GLN A 8 -11.27 -14.08 -15.18
C GLN A 8 -10.15 -13.65 -16.13
N VAL A 9 -10.38 -12.55 -16.86
CA VAL A 9 -9.37 -11.95 -17.72
C VAL A 9 -8.26 -11.52 -16.77
N ILE A 10 -7.17 -12.28 -16.77
CA ILE A 10 -5.99 -11.95 -15.98
C ILE A 10 -5.52 -10.58 -16.48
N PRO A 11 -5.59 -9.53 -15.64
CA PRO A 11 -5.19 -8.20 -16.08
C PRO A 11 -3.70 -8.22 -16.42
N PRO A 12 -3.26 -7.42 -17.41
CA PRO A 12 -1.85 -7.30 -17.71
C PRO A 12 -1.06 -6.86 -16.47
N PRO A 13 0.21 -7.28 -16.32
CA PRO A 13 0.98 -7.08 -15.09
C PRO A 13 1.02 -5.62 -14.61
N GLU A 14 1.11 -4.67 -15.54
CA GLU A 14 1.17 -3.24 -15.25
C GLU A 14 -0.15 -2.75 -14.62
N GLU A 15 -1.27 -3.28 -15.10
CA GLU A 15 -2.59 -2.91 -14.63
C GLU A 15 -2.89 -3.56 -13.28
N ALA A 16 -2.41 -4.79 -13.05
CA ALA A 16 -2.47 -5.44 -11.76
C ALA A 16 -1.68 -4.67 -10.68
N VAL A 17 -0.46 -4.21 -11.00
CA VAL A 17 0.36 -3.41 -10.09
C VAL A 17 -0.29 -2.05 -9.82
N ARG A 18 -0.77 -1.36 -10.87
CA ARG A 18 -1.45 -0.07 -10.72
C ARG A 18 -2.68 -0.18 -9.83
N ARG A 19 -3.53 -1.18 -10.07
CA ARG A 19 -4.70 -1.45 -9.21
C ARG A 19 -4.26 -1.77 -7.78
N GLY A 20 -3.25 -2.62 -7.62
CA GLY A 20 -2.70 -2.99 -6.31
C GLY A 20 -2.21 -1.78 -5.50
N ILE A 21 -1.46 -0.87 -6.13
CA ILE A 21 -0.99 0.36 -5.48
C ILE A 21 -2.17 1.28 -5.11
N GLN A 22 -3.18 1.40 -5.98
CA GLN A 22 -4.34 2.25 -5.74
C GLN A 22 -5.26 1.72 -4.62
N SER A 23 -5.35 0.41 -4.47
CA SER A 23 -6.17 -0.22 -3.44
C SER A 23 -5.41 -0.53 -2.15
N ALA A 24 -4.08 -0.36 -2.12
CA ALA A 24 -3.28 -0.68 -0.96
C ALA A 24 -3.53 0.32 0.18
N PRO A 25 -3.61 -0.15 1.44
CA PRO A 25 -3.65 0.73 2.61
C PRO A 25 -2.45 1.67 2.63
N ARG A 26 -2.64 2.91 3.07
CA ARG A 26 -1.53 3.89 3.12
C ARG A 26 -0.45 3.46 4.10
N THR A 27 -0.80 2.69 5.13
CA THR A 27 0.15 1.99 6.02
C THR A 27 1.16 1.16 5.22
N ILE A 28 0.68 0.32 4.29
CA ILE A 28 1.53 -0.57 3.50
C ILE A 28 2.37 0.27 2.53
N LEU A 29 1.76 1.24 1.85
CA LEU A 29 2.45 2.13 0.93
C LEU A 29 3.55 2.94 1.62
N GLY A 30 3.27 3.46 2.82
CA GLY A 30 4.22 4.18 3.65
C GLY A 30 5.35 3.28 4.15
N LEU A 31 5.05 2.05 4.56
CA LEU A 31 6.05 1.08 5.01
C LEU A 31 7.06 0.75 3.91
N PHE A 32 6.57 0.40 2.72
CA PHE A 32 7.45 0.06 1.60
C PHE A 32 8.13 1.29 0.99
N GLY A 33 7.40 2.39 0.82
CA GLY A 33 7.96 3.65 0.31
C GLY A 33 9.05 4.20 1.22
N GLY A 34 8.79 4.27 2.52
CA GLY A 34 9.77 4.67 3.52
C GLY A 34 10.97 3.73 3.58
N GLY A 35 10.74 2.42 3.45
CA GLY A 35 11.82 1.44 3.46
C GLY A 35 12.72 1.51 2.24
N ILE A 36 12.16 1.73 1.05
CA ILE A 36 12.94 1.93 -0.18
C ILE A 36 13.78 3.20 -0.05
N VAL A 37 13.15 4.32 0.31
CA VAL A 37 13.84 5.62 0.45
C VAL A 37 14.93 5.54 1.51
N GLY A 38 14.65 4.95 2.68
CA GLY A 38 15.65 4.81 3.73
C GLY A 38 16.78 3.87 3.36
N GLY A 39 16.50 2.81 2.60
CA GLY A 39 17.51 1.92 2.05
C GLY A 39 18.49 2.64 1.13
N LEU A 40 17.99 3.54 0.29
CA LEU A 40 18.82 4.34 -0.61
C LEU A 40 19.70 5.36 0.13
N ILE A 41 19.23 5.92 1.25
CA ILE A 41 19.95 6.95 2.00
C ILE A 41 21.01 6.34 2.94
N ALA A 42 20.64 5.32 3.72
CA ALA A 42 21.46 4.83 4.82
C ALA A 42 21.58 3.29 4.85
N GLY A 43 21.28 2.61 3.74
CA GLY A 43 21.41 1.16 3.64
C GLY A 43 20.38 0.40 4.49
N PRO A 44 20.67 -0.86 4.88
CA PRO A 44 19.70 -1.71 5.58
C PRO A 44 19.13 -1.11 6.88
N PRO A 45 19.91 -0.44 7.75
CA PRO A 45 19.36 0.24 8.92
C PRO A 45 18.40 1.37 8.55
N GLY A 46 18.71 2.14 7.51
CA GLY A 46 17.86 3.21 7.00
C GLY A 46 16.53 2.68 6.48
N ALA A 47 16.57 1.57 5.73
CA ALA A 47 15.37 0.91 5.22
C ALA A 47 14.43 0.48 6.35
N PHE A 48 14.98 -0.11 7.42
CA PHE A 48 14.17 -0.50 8.56
C PHE A 48 13.53 0.71 9.24
N ILE A 49 14.34 1.71 9.62
CA ILE A 49 13.86 2.87 10.38
C ILE A 49 12.81 3.66 9.61
N LEU A 50 13.12 4.04 8.37
CA LEU A 50 12.21 4.86 7.57
C LEU A 50 11.01 4.06 7.06
N GLY A 51 11.15 2.74 6.91
CA GLY A 51 10.00 1.87 6.67
C GLY A 51 9.01 1.92 7.82
N ILE A 52 9.46 1.69 9.06
CA ILE A 52 8.56 1.75 10.23
C ILE A 52 7.91 3.14 10.37
N ILE A 53 8.70 4.22 10.22
CA ILE A 53 8.16 5.59 10.30
C ILE A 53 7.10 5.83 9.21
N GLY A 54 7.40 5.48 7.96
CA GLY A 54 6.46 5.63 6.86
C GLY A 54 5.19 4.82 7.07
N GLY A 55 5.30 3.59 7.59
CA GLY A 55 4.15 2.75 7.92
C GLY A 55 3.26 3.37 9.00
N LEU A 56 3.85 3.91 10.07
CA LEU A 56 3.09 4.56 11.16
C LEU A 56 2.38 5.84 10.68
N VAL A 57 3.03 6.64 9.82
CA VAL A 57 2.38 7.81 9.21
C VAL A 57 1.21 7.38 8.33
N GLY A 58 1.38 6.33 7.54
CA GLY A 58 0.30 5.74 6.74
C GLY A 58 -0.86 5.22 7.59
N LEU A 59 -0.56 4.58 8.72
CA LEU A 59 -1.56 4.08 9.66
C LEU A 59 -2.38 5.20 10.29
N ASN A 60 -1.75 6.30 10.69
CA ASN A 60 -2.48 7.45 11.20
C ASN A 60 -3.44 8.01 10.14
N ALA A 61 -3.01 8.12 8.89
CA ALA A 61 -3.86 8.59 7.80
C ALA A 61 -5.03 7.64 7.49
N ASP A 62 -4.79 6.31 7.54
CA ASP A 62 -5.85 5.32 7.37
C ASP A 62 -6.88 5.42 8.52
N LEU A 63 -6.43 5.59 9.77
CA LEU A 63 -7.29 5.76 10.94
C LEU A 63 -8.06 7.09 10.94
N GLU A 64 -7.45 8.18 10.47
CA GLU A 64 -8.12 9.46 10.32
C GLU A 64 -9.27 9.36 9.31
N GLU A 65 -9.04 8.70 8.17
CA GLU A 65 -10.09 8.48 7.17
C GLU A 65 -11.24 7.63 7.71
N GLU A 66 -10.97 6.60 8.52
CA GLU A 66 -12.03 5.81 9.17
C GLU A 66 -12.81 6.63 10.19
N ARG A 67 -12.15 7.51 10.94
CA ARG A 67 -12.82 8.40 11.90
C ARG A 67 -13.74 9.41 11.21
N GLU A 68 -13.29 9.99 10.09
CA GLU A 68 -14.11 10.91 9.30
C GLU A 68 -15.36 10.24 8.72
N LYS A 69 -15.27 8.95 8.34
CA LYS A 69 -16.42 8.19 7.82
C LYS A 69 -17.41 7.75 8.91
N ALA A 70 -17.01 7.74 10.17
CA ALA A 70 -17.80 7.26 11.30
C ALA A 70 -18.55 8.36 12.07
N GLY A 71 -18.25 9.65 11.81
CA GLY A 71 -18.92 10.82 12.40
C GLY A 71 -19.94 11.44 11.47
#